data_AF-A0A7J8DK48-F1
#
_entry.id   AF-A0A7J8DK48-F1
#
_cell.length_a   1.000
_cell.length_b   1.000
_cell.length_c   1.000
_cell.angle_alpha   90.00
_cell.angle_beta   90.00
_cell.angle_gamma   90.00
#
_symmetry.space_group_name_H-M   'P 1'
#
loop_
_entity.id
_entity.type
_entity.pdbx_description
1 polymer ?
#
loop_
_entity_poly.entity_id
_entity_poly.type
_entity_poly.pdbx_seq_one_letter_code
_entity_poly.pdbx_strand_id
1 'polypeptide(L)'
;MLERKVVDKGSDPLLPSNCEPVVSPSMFREIMNDIPIRLSRIKFREEAKRLLFKYAEAARRLIESRSASPDSRKVVKWNVEDTFSWLRKDHSASKEDYMDRLEHLRKQCGPHVSAAAKDSVEGICSKIYHISLEYVRRIREKHLAILKENNISEEVEAPEVEPRLVYCYPVRLAVSAPPMPSVEMHMENNVVCIRYKGEMVKVSRNYFSKLWLLYRYSCIDDSVFERFLPRVWCLLRRYQMMFGVGLYEGTGLQGSLPVHVFEVLHRLFGVSFECFASPLNCYFRQYCSAFPDTDGYFGSRGPCLDFSPLSGSFEANPPFCEELMDAMVSHFEKLLESSPEPLSFIVFIPEWREPPTPVLTRMEQSRFKRHQLVLPAFEHEYRSGSQHICKKEEMHYKAVHNTAVLFLQNDPGFAKWGPTPERLQELSTAYRQSGRSHGSSSSSSSSEAKDRDSGREQGPSREPHPT
;
A
#
# COMPACT_ATOMS: atom_id res chain seq x y z
N MET A 1 7.66 7.23 -5.33
CA MET A 1 7.34 8.06 -4.13
C MET A 1 7.84 7.41 -2.86
N LEU A 2 7.32 6.23 -2.48
CA LEU A 2 7.72 5.51 -1.26
C LEU A 2 9.24 5.33 -1.14
N GLU A 3 9.88 4.77 -2.17
CA GLU A 3 11.33 4.54 -2.20
C GLU A 3 12.13 5.83 -1.97
N ARG A 4 11.74 6.92 -2.64
CA ARG A 4 12.41 8.22 -2.46
C ARG A 4 12.30 8.72 -1.04
N LYS A 5 11.15 8.56 -0.37
CA LYS A 5 10.94 9.00 1.02
C LYS A 5 11.77 8.26 2.06
N VAL A 6 12.37 7.12 1.71
CA VAL A 6 13.32 6.42 2.59
C VAL A 6 14.64 7.19 2.70
N VAL A 7 15.08 7.83 1.61
CA VAL A 7 16.38 8.53 1.53
C VAL A 7 16.26 10.05 1.48
N ASP A 8 15.04 10.57 1.33
CA ASP A 8 14.76 11.99 1.21
C ASP A 8 15.04 12.72 2.53
N LYS A 9 15.99 13.65 2.49
CA LYS A 9 16.27 14.61 3.58
C LYS A 9 15.54 15.94 3.36
N GLY A 10 14.57 15.95 2.44
CA GLY A 10 13.74 17.09 2.08
C GLY A 10 12.69 17.39 3.14
N SER A 11 11.96 18.50 2.95
CA SER A 11 10.98 18.99 3.93
C SER A 11 9.52 18.85 3.49
N ASP A 12 9.25 18.58 2.21
CA ASP A 12 7.88 18.35 1.76
C ASP A 12 7.40 16.98 2.24
N PRO A 13 6.17 16.83 2.78
CA PRO A 13 5.71 15.55 3.31
C PRO A 13 5.41 14.51 2.23
N LEU A 14 5.21 14.91 0.97
CA LEU A 14 4.85 14.02 -0.13
C LEU A 14 5.97 13.91 -1.17
N LEU A 15 6.42 15.04 -1.72
CA LEU A 15 7.36 15.11 -2.83
C LEU A 15 8.82 15.00 -2.37
N PRO A 16 9.69 14.27 -3.11
CA PRO A 16 11.10 14.23 -2.80
C PRO A 16 11.81 15.53 -3.19
N SER A 17 12.77 15.97 -2.37
CA SER A 17 13.53 17.19 -2.63
C SER A 17 14.99 17.21 -2.14
N ASN A 18 15.49 16.15 -1.52
CA ASN A 18 16.90 16.01 -1.18
C ASN A 18 17.28 14.53 -1.07
N CYS A 19 17.34 13.85 -2.21
CA CYS A 19 17.61 12.42 -2.30
C CYS A 19 19.01 12.15 -2.86
N GLU A 20 19.70 11.20 -2.25
CA GLU A 20 20.92 10.60 -2.82
C GLU A 20 20.76 9.07 -2.84
N PRO A 21 20.96 8.40 -3.99
CA PRO A 21 21.27 8.96 -5.31
C PRO A 21 20.07 9.69 -5.96
N VAL A 22 20.34 10.58 -6.93
CA VAL A 22 19.31 11.30 -7.71
C VAL A 22 18.41 10.34 -8.49
N VAL A 23 19.01 9.34 -9.14
CA VAL A 23 18.28 8.32 -9.91
C VAL A 23 17.64 7.34 -8.94
N SER A 24 16.32 7.14 -9.07
CA SER A 24 15.59 6.16 -8.26
C SER A 24 15.85 4.75 -8.77
N PRO A 25 16.39 3.83 -7.94
CA PRO A 25 16.58 2.44 -8.32
C PRO A 25 15.23 1.73 -8.57
N SER A 26 14.17 2.09 -7.84
CA SER A 26 12.82 1.57 -8.07
C SER A 26 12.27 2.02 -9.42
N MET A 27 12.24 3.33 -9.70
CA MET A 27 11.73 3.83 -10.99
C MET A 27 12.54 3.31 -12.17
N PHE A 28 13.88 3.27 -12.04
CA PHE A 28 14.76 2.74 -13.05
C PHE A 28 14.46 1.27 -13.34
N ARG A 29 14.35 0.43 -12.29
CA ARG A 29 14.05 -1.01 -12.40
C ARG A 29 12.72 -1.27 -13.09
N GLU A 30 11.67 -0.53 -12.71
CA GLU A 30 10.34 -0.67 -13.30
C GLU A 30 10.31 -0.26 -14.79
N ILE A 31 10.89 0.88 -15.14
CA ILE A 31 10.95 1.32 -16.55
C ILE A 31 11.77 0.34 -17.39
N MET A 32 12.92 -0.12 -16.88
CA MET A 32 13.77 -1.07 -17.59
C MET A 32 13.09 -2.42 -17.84
N ASN A 33 12.23 -2.87 -16.92
CA ASN A 33 11.47 -4.12 -17.10
C ASN A 33 10.47 -4.07 -18.26
N ASP A 34 10.02 -2.87 -18.65
CA ASP A 34 9.08 -2.63 -19.74
C ASP A 34 9.78 -2.24 -21.06
N ILE A 35 11.10 -2.31 -21.12
CA ILE A 35 11.91 -2.07 -22.33
C ILE A 35 12.32 -3.41 -22.95
N PRO A 36 12.23 -3.57 -24.29
CA PRO A 36 11.81 -2.57 -25.27
C PRO A 36 10.28 -2.47 -25.45
N ILE A 37 9.53 -3.42 -24.89
CA ILE A 37 8.07 -3.40 -24.82
C ILE A 37 7.61 -3.98 -23.48
N ARG A 38 6.52 -3.44 -22.94
CA ARG A 38 5.82 -4.01 -21.78
C ARG A 38 5.22 -5.37 -22.14
N LEU A 39 5.52 -6.39 -21.35
CA LEU A 39 4.96 -7.72 -21.53
C LEU A 39 3.58 -7.80 -20.87
N SER A 40 2.60 -8.30 -21.62
CA SER A 40 1.25 -8.56 -21.13
C SER A 40 1.03 -10.06 -20.93
N ARG A 41 0.06 -10.41 -20.07
CA ARG A 41 -0.35 -11.80 -19.87
C ARG A 41 -0.97 -12.34 -21.16
N ILE A 42 -0.39 -13.41 -21.69
CA ILE A 42 -0.80 -14.02 -22.95
C ILE A 42 -1.86 -15.12 -22.71
N LYS A 43 -3.00 -15.01 -23.38
CA LYS A 43 -4.07 -16.03 -23.32
C LYS A 43 -3.98 -16.98 -24.50
N PHE A 44 -3.82 -16.45 -25.71
CA PHE A 44 -3.93 -17.23 -26.94
C PHE A 44 -2.60 -17.38 -27.68
N ARG A 45 -2.48 -18.44 -28.50
CA ARG A 45 -1.30 -18.73 -29.34
C ARG A 45 -0.92 -17.54 -30.25
N GLU A 46 -1.90 -16.95 -30.94
CA GLU A 46 -1.65 -15.82 -31.84
C GLU A 46 -1.17 -14.56 -31.12
N GLU A 47 -1.58 -14.37 -29.86
CA GLU A 47 -1.06 -13.28 -29.03
C GLU A 47 0.40 -13.53 -28.65
N ALA A 48 0.77 -14.77 -28.33
CA ALA A 48 2.16 -15.17 -28.03
C ALA A 48 3.08 -14.88 -29.23
N LYS A 49 2.66 -15.34 -30.43
CA LYS A 49 3.36 -15.10 -31.69
C LYS A 49 3.54 -13.60 -31.96
N ARG A 50 2.46 -12.82 -31.79
CA ARG A 50 2.47 -11.37 -32.00
C ARG A 50 3.39 -10.66 -30.99
N LEU A 51 3.39 -11.09 -29.73
CA LEU A 51 4.25 -10.52 -28.70
C LEU A 51 5.73 -10.79 -28.99
N LEU A 52 6.07 -12.04 -29.34
CA LEU A 52 7.43 -12.41 -29.76
C LEU A 52 7.92 -11.56 -30.94
N PHE A 53 7.09 -11.44 -31.98
CA PHE A 53 7.40 -10.60 -33.14
C PHE A 53 7.65 -9.14 -32.74
N LYS A 54 6.74 -8.55 -31.96
CA LYS A 54 6.86 -7.16 -31.49
C LYS A 54 8.11 -6.95 -30.64
N TYR A 55 8.46 -7.89 -29.78
CA TYR A 55 9.66 -7.81 -28.95
C TYR A 55 10.91 -7.81 -29.83
N ALA A 56 11.01 -8.75 -30.77
CA ALA A 56 12.14 -8.87 -31.68
C ALA A 56 12.32 -7.62 -32.55
N GLU A 57 11.22 -7.09 -33.10
CA GLU A 57 11.22 -5.86 -33.89
C GLU A 57 11.65 -4.65 -33.06
N ALA A 58 11.11 -4.49 -31.86
CA ALA A 58 11.43 -3.38 -30.97
C ALA A 58 12.89 -3.44 -30.48
N ALA A 59 13.40 -4.64 -30.16
CA ALA A 59 14.80 -4.84 -29.77
C ALA A 59 15.76 -4.43 -30.91
N ARG A 60 15.48 -4.86 -32.15
CA ARG A 60 16.27 -4.44 -33.32
C ARG A 60 16.20 -2.94 -33.54
N ARG A 61 15.00 -2.35 -33.52
CA ARG A 61 14.84 -0.91 -33.71
C ARG A 61 15.59 -0.10 -32.65
N LEU A 62 15.56 -0.54 -31.40
CA LEU A 62 16.25 0.14 -30.30
C LEU A 62 17.77 0.10 -30.49
N ILE A 63 18.34 -1.06 -30.82
CA ILE A 63 19.80 -1.19 -30.97
C ILE A 63 20.35 -0.47 -32.21
N GLU A 64 19.52 -0.29 -33.24
CA GLU A 64 19.85 0.45 -34.46
C GLU A 64 19.76 1.96 -34.29
N SER A 65 18.76 2.44 -33.56
CA SER A 65 18.53 3.87 -33.35
C SER A 65 19.36 4.47 -32.21
N ARG A 66 19.92 3.64 -31.32
CA ARG A 66 20.71 4.08 -30.17
C ARG A 66 22.19 3.72 -30.30
N SER A 67 23.00 4.46 -29.55
CA SER A 67 24.42 4.14 -29.35
C SER A 67 24.55 2.80 -28.64
N ALA A 68 25.28 1.87 -29.25
CA ALA A 68 25.54 0.54 -28.71
C ALA A 68 26.87 0.04 -29.28
N SER A 69 27.56 -0.85 -28.55
CA SER A 69 28.81 -1.43 -29.04
C SER A 69 28.56 -2.25 -30.33
N PRO A 70 29.53 -2.32 -31.25
CA PRO A 70 29.41 -3.13 -32.46
C PRO A 70 29.04 -4.59 -32.17
N ASP A 71 29.58 -5.15 -31.09
CA ASP A 71 29.29 -6.53 -30.68
C ASP A 71 27.85 -6.68 -30.18
N SER A 72 27.37 -5.76 -29.32
CA SER A 72 25.97 -5.77 -28.88
C SER A 72 24.99 -5.66 -30.06
N ARG A 73 25.32 -4.82 -31.05
CA ARG A 73 24.53 -4.68 -32.28
C ARG A 73 24.48 -5.99 -33.06
N LYS A 74 25.62 -6.65 -33.24
CA LYS A 74 25.69 -7.95 -33.94
C LYS A 74 24.88 -9.03 -33.21
N VAL A 75 25.06 -9.16 -31.90
CA VAL A 75 24.35 -10.16 -31.08
C VAL A 75 22.84 -9.97 -31.16
N VAL A 76 22.34 -8.74 -30.95
CA VAL A 76 20.90 -8.48 -31.03
C VAL A 76 20.36 -8.72 -32.44
N LYS A 77 21.05 -8.23 -33.48
CA LYS A 77 20.61 -8.43 -34.88
C LYS A 77 20.52 -9.89 -35.25
N TRP A 78 21.53 -10.69 -34.91
CA TRP A 78 21.55 -12.11 -35.22
C TRP A 78 20.41 -12.87 -34.52
N ASN A 79 20.21 -12.66 -33.21
CA ASN A 79 19.13 -13.31 -32.46
C ASN A 79 17.73 -12.91 -32.97
N VAL A 80 17.56 -11.65 -33.39
CA VAL A 80 16.31 -11.18 -34.00
C VAL A 80 16.08 -11.81 -35.38
N GLU A 81 17.11 -11.89 -36.22
CA GLU A 81 17.02 -12.53 -37.54
C GLU A 81 16.74 -14.03 -37.43
N ASP A 82 17.36 -14.72 -36.48
CA ASP A 82 17.07 -16.13 -36.18
C ASP A 82 15.60 -16.30 -35.76
N THR A 83 15.11 -15.46 -34.86
CA THR A 83 13.71 -15.48 -34.43
C THR A 83 12.75 -15.25 -35.60
N PHE A 84 13.02 -14.27 -36.47
CA PHE A 84 12.20 -14.03 -37.67
C PHE A 84 12.30 -15.15 -38.71
N SER A 85 13.46 -15.82 -38.83
CA SER A 85 13.62 -16.98 -39.67
C SER A 85 12.78 -18.15 -39.18
N TRP A 86 12.81 -18.42 -37.87
CA TRP A 86 12.01 -19.46 -37.24
C TRP A 86 10.50 -19.19 -37.36
N LEU A 87 10.06 -17.95 -37.09
CA LEU A 87 8.65 -17.53 -37.26
C LEU A 87 8.12 -17.71 -38.69
N ARG A 88 9.00 -17.69 -39.71
CA ARG A 88 8.65 -17.93 -41.11
C ARG A 88 8.61 -19.40 -41.51
N LYS A 89 9.34 -20.26 -40.80
CA LYS A 89 9.49 -21.70 -41.14
C LYS A 89 8.52 -22.59 -40.38
N ASP A 90 8.26 -22.30 -39.10
CA ASP A 90 7.50 -23.17 -38.23
C ASP A 90 6.03 -22.71 -38.11
N HIS A 91 5.17 -23.36 -38.89
CA HIS A 91 3.71 -23.13 -38.85
C HIS A 91 3.00 -23.95 -37.76
N SER A 92 3.70 -24.91 -37.14
CA SER A 92 3.14 -25.82 -36.13
C SER A 92 3.34 -25.38 -34.68
N ALA A 93 4.27 -24.47 -34.40
CA ALA A 93 4.64 -24.03 -33.05
C ALA A 93 3.46 -23.70 -32.12
N SER A 94 3.48 -24.27 -30.92
CA SER A 94 2.49 -24.07 -29.86
C SER A 94 2.59 -22.68 -29.21
N LYS A 95 1.68 -22.40 -28.27
CA LYS A 95 1.74 -21.16 -27.47
C LYS A 95 3.00 -21.16 -26.60
N GLU A 96 3.32 -22.31 -26.01
CA GLU A 96 4.46 -22.54 -25.13
C GLU A 96 5.77 -22.33 -25.90
N ASP A 97 5.88 -22.85 -27.12
CA ASP A 97 7.06 -22.63 -27.98
C ASP A 97 7.33 -21.15 -28.24
N TYR A 98 6.29 -20.34 -28.46
CA TYR A 98 6.45 -18.89 -28.63
C TYR A 98 6.90 -18.18 -27.35
N MET A 99 6.43 -18.65 -26.18
CA MET A 99 6.79 -18.07 -24.89
C MET A 99 8.23 -18.44 -24.51
N ASP A 100 8.62 -19.69 -24.70
CA ASP A 100 9.99 -20.16 -24.44
C ASP A 100 10.99 -19.44 -25.34
N ARG A 101 10.63 -19.23 -26.62
CA ARG A 101 11.46 -18.47 -27.55
C ARG A 101 11.55 -16.99 -27.17
N LEU A 102 10.46 -16.40 -26.66
CA LEU A 102 10.47 -15.03 -26.14
C LEU A 102 11.38 -14.91 -24.92
N GLU A 103 11.32 -15.84 -23.98
CA GLU A 103 12.20 -15.87 -22.82
C GLU A 103 13.66 -16.03 -23.24
N HIS A 104 13.95 -16.95 -24.17
CA HIS A 104 15.29 -17.12 -24.74
C HIS A 104 15.79 -15.82 -25.39
N LEU A 105 14.99 -15.22 -26.26
CA LEU A 105 15.34 -13.96 -26.93
C LEU A 105 15.56 -12.83 -25.92
N ARG A 106 14.74 -12.76 -24.85
CA ARG A 106 14.90 -11.79 -23.78
C ARG A 106 16.19 -12.01 -23.00
N LYS A 107 16.57 -13.26 -22.72
CA LYS A 107 17.81 -13.60 -22.04
C LYS A 107 19.05 -13.21 -22.86
N GLN A 108 19.01 -13.43 -24.18
CA GLN A 108 20.11 -13.08 -25.08
C GLN A 108 20.19 -11.56 -25.35
N CYS A 109 19.07 -10.92 -25.69
CA CYS A 109 19.06 -9.49 -26.06
C CYS A 109 18.97 -8.54 -24.86
N GLY A 110 18.43 -9.00 -23.72
CA GLY A 110 18.10 -8.18 -22.56
C GLY A 110 19.27 -7.33 -22.04
N PRO A 111 20.46 -7.91 -21.78
CA PRO A 111 21.62 -7.14 -21.33
C PRO A 111 22.04 -6.04 -22.32
N HIS A 112 22.01 -6.34 -23.62
CA HIS A 112 22.39 -5.41 -24.68
C HIS A 112 21.38 -4.28 -24.86
N VAL A 113 20.09 -4.61 -24.85
CA VAL A 113 18.99 -3.63 -24.92
C VAL A 113 19.00 -2.74 -23.68
N SER A 114 19.24 -3.33 -22.50
CA SER A 114 19.35 -2.61 -21.24
C SER A 114 20.51 -1.62 -21.26
N ALA A 115 21.69 -2.05 -21.67
CA ALA A 115 22.85 -1.18 -21.79
C ALA A 115 22.60 -0.01 -22.75
N ALA A 116 21.97 -0.26 -23.90
CA ALA A 116 21.64 0.78 -24.87
C ALA A 116 20.53 1.75 -24.40
N ALA A 117 19.70 1.34 -23.43
CA ALA A 117 18.63 2.16 -22.91
C ALA A 117 18.95 2.90 -21.60
N LYS A 118 20.00 2.47 -20.89
CA LYS A 118 20.38 2.92 -19.55
C LYS A 118 20.37 4.45 -19.41
N ASP A 119 21.18 5.17 -20.19
CA ASP A 119 21.34 6.62 -20.05
C ASP A 119 20.02 7.38 -20.25
N SER A 120 19.18 6.90 -21.17
CA SER A 120 17.86 7.47 -21.40
C SER A 120 16.92 7.29 -20.21
N VAL A 121 16.96 6.12 -19.56
CA VAL A 121 16.11 5.83 -18.40
C VAL A 121 16.61 6.56 -17.16
N GLU A 122 17.92 6.63 -16.95
CA GLU A 122 18.53 7.47 -15.92
C GLU A 122 18.14 8.95 -16.12
N GLY A 123 18.16 9.42 -17.37
CA GLY A 123 17.69 10.76 -17.74
C GLY A 123 16.23 11.03 -17.37
N ILE A 124 15.33 10.06 -17.57
CA ILE A 124 13.92 10.17 -17.15
C ILE A 124 13.83 10.28 -15.64
N CYS A 125 14.48 9.36 -14.90
CA CYS A 125 14.46 9.34 -13.44
C CYS A 125 14.98 10.66 -12.85
N SER A 126 16.13 11.12 -13.36
CA SER A 126 16.73 12.39 -12.96
C SER A 126 15.83 13.58 -13.29
N LYS A 127 15.25 13.63 -14.49
CA LYS A 127 14.37 14.75 -14.89
C LYS A 127 13.13 14.86 -14.00
N ILE A 128 12.48 13.73 -13.69
CA ILE A 128 11.31 13.70 -12.81
C ILE A 128 11.68 14.18 -11.40
N TYR A 129 12.83 13.75 -10.87
CA TYR A 129 13.32 14.23 -9.57
C TYR A 129 13.55 15.76 -9.57
N HIS A 130 14.19 16.31 -10.61
CA HIS A 130 14.42 17.76 -10.68
C HIS A 130 13.14 18.59 -10.89
N ILE A 131 12.13 18.03 -11.55
CA ILE A 131 10.80 18.66 -11.60
C ILE A 131 10.17 18.67 -10.20
N SER A 132 10.29 17.55 -9.45
CA SER A 132 9.82 17.47 -8.07
C SER A 132 10.49 18.52 -7.17
N LEU A 133 11.81 18.72 -7.31
CA LEU A 133 12.56 19.78 -6.61
C LEU A 133 11.97 21.16 -6.83
N GLU A 134 11.67 21.50 -8.09
CA GLU A 134 11.09 22.79 -8.45
C GLU A 134 9.69 22.96 -7.83
N TYR A 135 8.86 21.92 -7.87
CA TYR A 135 7.52 21.95 -7.29
C TYR A 135 7.55 22.07 -5.77
N VAL A 136 8.46 21.37 -5.09
CA VAL A 136 8.64 21.50 -3.64
C VAL A 136 9.03 22.93 -3.26
N ARG A 137 9.95 23.57 -4.00
CA ARG A 137 10.30 24.98 -3.78
C ARG A 137 9.07 25.88 -3.89
N ARG A 138 8.27 25.71 -4.96
CA ARG A 138 7.05 26.51 -5.19
C ARG A 138 5.99 26.29 -4.11
N ILE A 139 5.81 25.03 -3.66
CA ILE A 139 4.88 24.69 -2.58
C ILE A 139 5.33 25.36 -1.28
N ARG A 140 6.62 25.27 -0.93
CA ARG A 140 7.16 25.89 0.28
C ARG A 140 7.04 27.40 0.25
N GLU A 141 7.40 28.06 -0.85
CA GLU A 141 7.22 29.51 -1.01
C GLU A 141 5.76 29.93 -0.81
N LYS A 142 4.81 29.17 -1.38
CA LYS A 142 3.39 29.48 -1.19
C LYS A 142 2.92 29.23 0.25
N HIS A 143 3.42 28.18 0.91
CA HIS A 143 3.10 27.88 2.30
C HIS A 143 3.61 28.98 3.23
N LEU A 144 4.86 29.41 3.06
CA LEU A 144 5.47 30.50 3.84
C LEU A 144 4.75 31.83 3.61
N ALA A 145 4.28 32.11 2.39
CA ALA A 145 3.46 33.28 2.13
C ALA A 145 2.14 33.26 2.94
N ILE A 146 1.47 32.11 3.02
CA ILE A 146 0.23 31.95 3.81
C ILE A 146 0.52 32.14 5.31
N LEU A 147 1.61 31.58 5.84
CA LEU A 147 1.99 31.78 7.24
C LEU A 147 2.27 33.26 7.54
N LYS A 148 3.02 33.93 6.66
CA LYS A 148 3.31 35.36 6.77
C LYS A 148 2.06 36.22 6.70
N GLU A 149 1.12 35.92 5.80
CA GLU A 149 -0.19 36.59 5.69
C GLU A 149 -1.01 36.48 6.99
N ASN A 150 -0.78 35.45 7.80
CA ASN A 150 -1.46 35.21 9.07
C ASN A 150 -0.60 35.58 10.31
N ASN A 151 0.52 36.29 10.12
CA ASN A 151 1.45 36.69 11.18
C ASN A 151 2.00 35.50 11.99
N ILE A 152 2.28 34.37 11.33
CA ILE A 152 2.88 33.17 11.94
C ILE A 152 4.34 33.08 11.52
N SER A 153 5.25 33.08 12.50
CA SER A 153 6.68 32.87 12.29
C SER A 153 7.00 31.38 12.11
N GLU A 154 7.99 31.08 11.27
CA GLU A 154 8.57 29.73 11.14
C GLU A 154 9.61 29.46 12.24
N GLU A 155 10.17 30.51 12.83
CA GLU A 155 11.14 30.39 13.92
C GLU A 155 10.43 29.93 15.19
N VAL A 156 10.70 28.69 15.58
CA VAL A 156 10.23 28.10 16.83
C VAL A 156 11.45 27.79 17.67
N GLU A 157 11.55 28.41 18.83
CA GLU A 157 12.58 28.05 19.81
C GLU A 157 12.36 26.60 20.24
N ALA A 158 13.41 25.79 20.14
CA ALA A 158 13.36 24.42 20.62
C ALA A 158 13.19 24.47 22.15
N PRO A 159 12.08 23.95 22.70
CA PRO A 159 11.90 23.96 24.14
C PRO A 159 12.97 23.09 24.80
N GLU A 160 13.45 23.49 25.98
CA GLU A 160 14.24 22.59 26.82
C GLU A 160 13.35 21.41 27.23
N VAL A 161 13.75 20.20 26.83
CA VAL A 161 13.03 18.97 27.14
C VAL A 161 13.82 18.17 28.15
N GLU A 162 13.23 17.91 29.32
CA GLU A 162 13.77 16.95 30.28
C GLU A 162 13.71 15.53 29.70
N PRO A 163 14.82 14.78 29.66
CA PRO A 163 14.82 13.41 29.19
C PRO A 163 13.93 12.52 30.06
N ARG A 164 12.85 11.98 29.47
CA ARG A 164 11.93 11.07 30.15
C ARG A 164 11.29 10.09 29.19
N LEU A 165 10.92 8.93 29.70
CA LEU A 165 10.14 7.95 28.96
C LEU A 165 8.66 8.23 29.14
N VAL A 166 7.93 8.30 28.03
CA VAL A 166 6.48 8.52 28.01
C VAL A 166 5.82 7.54 27.06
N TYR A 167 4.54 7.25 27.29
CA TYR A 167 3.73 6.61 26.27
C TYR A 167 3.64 7.49 25.03
N CYS A 168 3.63 6.87 23.85
CA CYS A 168 3.61 7.60 22.60
C CYS A 168 2.35 8.47 22.47
N TYR A 169 2.52 9.65 21.89
CA TYR A 169 1.44 10.58 21.56
C TYR A 169 1.51 10.94 20.07
N PRO A 170 0.43 11.44 19.47
CA PRO A 170 0.44 11.85 18.07
C PRO A 170 1.50 12.92 17.81
N VAL A 171 2.15 12.86 16.66
CA VAL A 171 3.18 13.83 16.26
C VAL A 171 2.61 15.26 16.31
N ARG A 172 3.43 16.19 16.78
CA ARG A 172 3.07 17.61 16.94
C ARG A 172 3.86 18.45 15.95
N LEU A 173 3.21 19.45 15.39
CA LEU A 173 3.87 20.44 14.54
C LEU A 173 4.36 21.59 15.42
N ALA A 174 5.59 22.02 15.20
CA ALA A 174 6.21 23.09 15.97
C ALA A 174 5.55 24.44 15.66
N VAL A 175 5.24 24.69 14.38
CA VAL A 175 4.61 25.92 13.92
C VAL A 175 3.10 25.85 14.14
N SER A 176 2.53 26.91 14.72
CA SER A 176 1.09 27.06 14.93
C SER A 176 0.31 27.00 13.62
N ALA A 177 -0.86 26.33 13.64
CA ALA A 177 -1.73 26.27 12.47
C ALA A 177 -2.42 27.63 12.21
N PRO A 178 -2.49 28.10 10.96
CA PRO A 178 -3.24 29.31 10.61
C PRO A 178 -4.76 29.11 10.75
N PRO A 179 -5.54 30.21 10.78
CA PRO A 179 -6.96 30.16 10.51
C PRO A 179 -7.22 29.42 9.18
N MET A 180 -8.15 28.47 9.19
CA MET A 180 -8.45 27.67 8.01
C MET A 180 -9.57 28.33 7.19
N PRO A 181 -9.51 28.26 5.85
CA PRO A 181 -10.58 28.78 5.00
C PRO A 181 -11.88 27.98 5.18
N SER A 182 -13.00 28.58 4.78
CA SER A 182 -14.29 27.90 4.80
C SER A 182 -14.30 26.71 3.83
N VAL A 183 -14.95 25.63 4.28
CA VAL A 183 -15.10 24.39 3.53
C VAL A 183 -16.55 23.95 3.63
N GLU A 184 -17.16 23.63 2.49
CA GLU A 184 -18.54 23.19 2.41
C GLU A 184 -18.64 21.68 2.63
N MET A 185 -19.68 21.24 3.33
CA MET A 185 -19.97 19.82 3.52
C MET A 185 -21.45 19.56 3.23
N HIS A 186 -21.72 18.51 2.46
CA HIS A 186 -23.05 17.93 2.32
C HIS A 186 -22.96 16.41 2.31
N MET A 187 -24.10 15.74 2.43
CA MET A 187 -24.17 14.28 2.46
C MET A 187 -25.09 13.78 1.35
N GLU A 188 -24.62 12.81 0.57
CA GLU A 188 -25.38 12.15 -0.50
C GLU A 188 -25.28 10.64 -0.31
N ASN A 189 -26.41 9.94 -0.15
CA ASN A 189 -26.45 8.46 -0.09
C ASN A 189 -25.42 7.82 0.87
N ASN A 190 -25.32 8.32 2.11
CA ASN A 190 -24.32 7.91 3.12
C ASN A 190 -22.85 8.17 2.76
N VAL A 191 -22.58 9.03 1.78
CA VAL A 191 -21.26 9.56 1.46
C VAL A 191 -21.21 11.02 1.86
N VAL A 192 -20.18 11.40 2.62
CA VAL A 192 -19.89 12.78 2.98
C VAL A 192 -19.04 13.39 1.87
N CYS A 193 -19.53 14.48 1.30
CA CYS A 193 -18.91 15.23 0.23
C CYS A 193 -18.41 16.56 0.80
N ILE A 194 -17.09 16.79 0.75
CA ILE A 194 -16.44 17.97 1.32
C ILE A 194 -15.80 18.75 0.18
N ARG A 195 -16.08 20.06 0.09
CA ARG A 195 -15.68 20.91 -1.05
C ARG A 195 -14.91 22.14 -0.60
N TYR A 196 -13.79 22.40 -1.26
CA TYR A 196 -13.01 23.63 -1.11
C TYR A 196 -12.70 24.20 -2.50
N LYS A 197 -13.12 25.45 -2.76
CA LYS A 197 -12.92 26.14 -4.05
C LYS A 197 -13.29 25.30 -5.28
N GLY A 198 -14.43 24.60 -5.22
CA GLY A 198 -14.92 23.73 -6.30
C GLY A 198 -14.37 22.30 -6.28
N GLU A 199 -13.23 22.06 -5.61
CA GLU A 199 -12.61 20.74 -5.52
C GLU A 199 -13.28 19.88 -4.43
N MET A 200 -13.86 18.75 -4.85
CA MET A 200 -14.61 17.85 -3.98
C MET A 200 -13.80 16.60 -3.62
N VAL A 201 -13.85 16.22 -2.34
CA VAL A 201 -13.39 14.91 -1.84
C VAL A 201 -14.56 14.17 -1.18
N LYS A 202 -14.48 12.83 -1.17
CA LYS A 202 -15.56 11.96 -0.70
C LYS A 202 -15.04 10.96 0.31
N VAL A 203 -15.87 10.65 1.30
CA VAL A 203 -15.63 9.61 2.30
C VAL A 203 -16.97 9.04 2.75
N SER A 204 -17.05 7.74 3.01
CA SER A 204 -18.27 7.14 3.55
C SER A 204 -18.57 7.68 4.96
N ARG A 205 -19.86 7.73 5.32
CA ARG A 205 -20.32 8.25 6.61
C ARG A 205 -19.62 7.61 7.81
N ASN A 206 -19.44 6.28 7.79
CA ASN A 206 -18.80 5.56 8.90
C ASN A 206 -17.34 5.97 9.09
N TYR A 207 -16.60 6.18 8.00
CA TYR A 207 -15.22 6.62 8.08
C TYR A 207 -15.11 8.10 8.42
N PHE A 208 -16.06 8.94 8.00
CA PHE A 208 -16.15 10.30 8.50
C PHE A 208 -16.36 10.34 10.03
N SER A 209 -17.25 9.49 10.57
CA SER A 209 -17.42 9.33 12.02
C SER A 209 -16.17 8.78 12.71
N LYS A 210 -15.44 7.85 12.08
CA LYS A 210 -14.14 7.37 12.57
C LYS A 210 -13.14 8.54 12.66
N LEU A 211 -13.01 9.36 11.62
CA LEU A 211 -12.11 10.51 11.61
C LEU A 211 -12.48 11.52 12.71
N TRP A 212 -13.77 11.72 12.97
CA TRP A 212 -14.22 12.55 14.09
C TRP A 212 -13.74 12.00 15.44
N LEU A 213 -13.87 10.69 15.69
CA LEU A 213 -13.38 10.07 16.92
C LEU A 213 -11.86 10.19 17.05
N LEU A 214 -11.13 9.87 15.97
CA LEU A 214 -9.67 10.01 15.93
C LEU A 214 -9.21 11.44 16.22
N TYR A 215 -9.89 12.43 15.63
CA TYR A 215 -9.60 13.84 15.85
C TYR A 215 -9.81 14.23 17.32
N ARG A 216 -10.94 13.83 17.92
CA ARG A 216 -11.21 14.09 19.34
C ARG A 216 -10.18 13.48 20.30
N TYR A 217 -9.61 12.33 19.96
CA TYR A 217 -8.57 11.70 20.78
C TYR A 217 -7.18 12.32 20.61
N SER A 218 -6.92 12.98 19.49
CA SER A 218 -5.56 13.24 19.03
C SER A 218 -5.24 14.72 18.89
N CYS A 219 -6.20 15.50 18.41
CA CYS A 219 -6.06 16.93 18.20
C CYS A 219 -6.21 17.69 19.52
N ILE A 220 -5.21 18.51 19.86
CA ILE A 220 -5.17 19.28 21.11
C ILE A 220 -5.17 20.79 20.88
N ASP A 221 -4.96 21.23 19.64
CA ASP A 221 -4.88 22.65 19.32
C ASP A 221 -6.22 23.24 18.87
N ASP A 222 -7.26 22.42 18.61
CA ASP A 222 -8.57 22.81 18.10
C ASP A 222 -9.71 22.44 19.06
N SER A 223 -9.78 23.15 20.19
CA SER A 223 -10.68 22.85 21.32
C SER A 223 -12.17 22.90 20.98
N VAL A 224 -12.56 23.72 20.00
CA VAL A 224 -13.95 23.90 19.54
C VAL A 224 -14.26 23.19 18.21
N PHE A 225 -13.29 22.45 17.66
CA PHE A 225 -13.42 21.67 16.42
C PHE A 225 -13.71 22.48 15.15
N GLU A 226 -13.35 23.77 15.12
CA GLU A 226 -13.56 24.66 13.96
C GLU A 226 -12.70 24.27 12.75
N ARG A 227 -11.54 23.64 12.99
CA ARG A 227 -10.61 23.22 11.94
C ARG A 227 -10.80 21.79 11.49
N PHE A 228 -11.76 21.05 12.05
CA PHE A 228 -11.99 19.64 11.72
C PHE A 228 -12.25 19.43 10.22
N LEU A 229 -13.28 20.08 9.65
CA LEU A 229 -13.65 19.92 8.24
C LEU A 229 -12.51 20.24 7.25
N PRO A 230 -11.83 21.39 7.35
CA PRO A 230 -10.73 21.69 6.43
C PRO A 230 -9.54 20.74 6.60
N ARG A 231 -9.24 20.25 7.82
CA ARG A 231 -8.20 19.22 8.03
C ARG A 231 -8.59 17.87 7.43
N VAL A 232 -9.87 17.47 7.52
CA VAL A 232 -10.38 16.27 6.83
C VAL A 232 -10.28 16.44 5.32
N TRP A 233 -10.58 17.63 4.77
CA TRP A 233 -10.41 17.88 3.34
C TRP A 233 -8.94 17.71 2.91
N CYS A 234 -8.00 18.30 3.65
CA CYS A 234 -6.56 18.15 3.39
C CYS A 234 -6.10 16.70 3.48
N LEU A 235 -6.54 15.95 4.50
CA LEU A 235 -6.26 14.53 4.67
C LEU A 235 -6.72 13.72 3.45
N LEU A 236 -7.99 13.83 3.07
CA LEU A 236 -8.55 13.06 1.96
C LEU A 236 -7.88 13.45 0.64
N ARG A 237 -7.63 14.76 0.43
CA ARG A 237 -6.94 15.23 -0.76
C ARG A 237 -5.50 14.73 -0.82
N ARG A 238 -4.79 14.69 0.32
CA ARG A 238 -3.44 14.14 0.43
C ARG A 238 -3.38 12.68 -0.02
N TYR A 239 -4.27 11.84 0.51
CA TYR A 239 -4.30 10.42 0.13
C TYR A 239 -4.77 10.20 -1.32
N GLN A 240 -5.66 11.05 -1.85
CA GLN A 240 -5.96 11.06 -3.29
C GLN A 240 -4.71 11.38 -4.13
N MET A 241 -3.91 12.38 -3.75
CA MET A 241 -2.68 12.69 -4.50
C MET A 241 -1.62 11.59 -4.37
N MET A 242 -1.54 10.89 -3.23
CA MET A 242 -0.61 9.79 -3.03
C MET A 242 -0.89 8.58 -3.93
N PHE A 243 -2.18 8.22 -4.07
CA PHE A 243 -2.58 7.06 -4.86
C PHE A 243 -2.84 7.38 -6.33
N GLY A 244 -3.18 8.63 -6.64
CA GLY A 244 -3.62 9.07 -7.96
C GLY A 244 -5.10 9.40 -7.99
N VAL A 245 -5.50 10.18 -9.00
CA VAL A 245 -6.88 10.66 -9.17
C VAL A 245 -7.66 9.83 -10.19
N GLY A 246 -6.98 8.99 -10.96
CA GLY A 246 -7.59 8.10 -11.94
C GLY A 246 -8.31 6.91 -11.30
N LEU A 247 -9.29 6.36 -12.03
CA LEU A 247 -9.99 5.15 -11.62
C LEU A 247 -8.98 3.99 -11.52
N TYR A 248 -8.89 3.37 -10.36
CA TYR A 248 -7.94 2.29 -10.01
C TYR A 248 -6.47 2.70 -9.83
N GLU A 249 -6.11 3.98 -9.92
CA GLU A 249 -4.75 4.41 -9.58
C GLU A 249 -4.44 4.12 -8.11
N GLY A 250 -3.24 3.61 -7.85
CA GLY A 250 -2.78 3.24 -6.50
C GLY A 250 -3.50 2.03 -5.88
N THR A 251 -4.43 1.38 -6.60
CA THR A 251 -5.03 0.14 -6.11
C THR A 251 -3.98 -0.97 -6.01
N GLY A 252 -4.03 -1.74 -4.92
CA GLY A 252 -3.07 -2.82 -4.68
C GLY A 252 -1.75 -2.41 -4.03
N LEU A 253 -1.51 -1.12 -3.75
CA LEU A 253 -0.29 -0.67 -3.03
C LEU A 253 -0.24 -1.15 -1.57
N GLN A 254 -1.39 -1.36 -0.94
CA GLN A 254 -1.51 -1.96 0.39
C GLN A 254 -2.96 -2.42 0.65
N GLY A 255 -3.11 -3.52 1.38
CA GLY A 255 -4.36 -3.95 2.01
C GLY A 255 -4.27 -3.83 3.53
N SER A 256 -5.39 -3.79 4.24
CA SER A 256 -5.41 -3.85 5.72
C SER A 256 -5.76 -5.26 6.19
N LEU A 257 -5.33 -5.67 7.38
CA LEU A 257 -5.72 -6.98 7.91
C LEU A 257 -7.23 -7.01 8.27
N PRO A 258 -7.87 -8.19 8.22
CA PRO A 258 -9.24 -8.32 8.70
C PRO A 258 -9.39 -7.92 10.19
N VAL A 259 -10.56 -7.40 10.56
CA VAL A 259 -10.83 -6.91 11.94
C VAL A 259 -10.61 -7.99 13.00
N HIS A 260 -11.10 -9.21 12.76
CA HIS A 260 -10.93 -10.32 13.68
C HIS A 260 -9.47 -10.76 13.85
N VAL A 261 -8.61 -10.50 12.84
CA VAL A 261 -7.16 -10.74 12.96
C VAL A 261 -6.55 -9.73 13.91
N PHE A 262 -6.88 -8.45 13.79
CA PHE A 262 -6.43 -7.42 14.75
C PHE A 262 -6.91 -7.70 16.17
N GLU A 263 -8.15 -8.15 16.36
CA GLU A 263 -8.68 -8.54 17.68
C GLU A 263 -7.83 -9.66 18.33
N VAL A 264 -7.45 -10.66 17.54
CA VAL A 264 -6.60 -11.77 18.00
C VAL A 264 -5.16 -11.30 18.26
N LEU A 265 -4.59 -10.46 17.39
CA LEU A 265 -3.27 -9.87 17.59
C LEU A 265 -3.21 -9.06 18.90
N HIS A 266 -4.24 -8.27 19.18
CA HIS A 266 -4.34 -7.51 20.42
C HIS A 266 -4.43 -8.43 21.64
N ARG A 267 -5.36 -9.38 21.62
CA ARG A 267 -5.63 -10.27 22.76
C ARG A 267 -4.46 -11.21 23.08
N LEU A 268 -3.84 -11.81 22.07
CA LEU A 268 -2.84 -12.87 22.27
C LEU A 268 -1.42 -12.35 22.35
N PHE A 269 -1.11 -11.29 21.61
CA PHE A 269 0.24 -10.76 21.47
C PHE A 269 0.37 -9.32 21.99
N GLY A 270 -0.68 -8.75 22.58
CA GLY A 270 -0.66 -7.40 23.14
C GLY A 270 -0.50 -6.30 22.10
N VAL A 271 -0.68 -6.61 20.81
CA VAL A 271 -0.52 -5.63 19.73
C VAL A 271 -1.46 -4.46 19.98
N SER A 272 -0.94 -3.25 19.94
CA SER A 272 -1.76 -2.05 20.15
C SER A 272 -1.40 -0.90 19.22
N PHE A 273 -0.57 -1.16 18.21
CA PHE A 273 -0.02 -0.14 17.33
C PHE A 273 0.27 -0.73 15.95
N GLU A 274 -0.08 0.01 14.90
CA GLU A 274 0.24 -0.33 13.50
C GLU A 274 1.44 0.51 13.01
N CYS A 275 2.53 -0.13 12.60
CA CYS A 275 3.72 0.53 12.09
C CYS A 275 3.50 1.20 10.71
N PHE A 276 2.53 0.72 9.93
CA PHE A 276 2.22 1.26 8.61
C PHE A 276 0.71 1.35 8.42
N ALA A 277 0.16 2.53 8.64
CA ALA A 277 -1.26 2.79 8.45
C ALA A 277 -1.54 4.22 7.96
N SER A 278 -2.80 4.60 8.02
CA SER A 278 -3.36 5.92 7.73
C SER A 278 -4.57 6.14 8.63
N PRO A 279 -5.01 7.38 8.83
CA PRO A 279 -6.30 7.64 9.50
C PRO A 279 -7.48 6.90 8.82
N LEU A 280 -7.36 6.64 7.51
CA LEU A 280 -8.38 5.98 6.70
C LEU A 280 -8.38 4.46 6.86
N ASN A 281 -7.27 3.83 7.24
CA ASN A 281 -7.20 2.37 7.33
C ASN A 281 -6.77 1.77 8.68
N CYS A 282 -6.35 2.61 9.64
CA CYS A 282 -5.94 2.10 10.95
C CYS A 282 -7.06 1.35 11.67
N TYR A 283 -6.69 0.31 12.41
CA TYR A 283 -7.54 -0.35 13.38
C TYR A 283 -7.44 0.34 14.75
N PHE A 284 -6.21 0.62 15.21
CA PHE A 284 -5.97 1.32 16.47
C PHE A 284 -5.98 2.84 16.29
N ARG A 285 -6.12 3.57 17.41
CA ARG A 285 -5.98 5.04 17.44
C ARG A 285 -4.52 5.52 17.50
N GLN A 286 -3.57 4.58 17.58
CA GLN A 286 -2.15 4.87 17.54
C GLN A 286 -1.48 4.03 16.46
N TYR A 287 -0.80 4.72 15.56
CA TYR A 287 -0.17 4.13 14.40
C TYR A 287 0.88 5.10 13.83
N CYS A 288 1.77 4.59 12.99
CA CYS A 288 2.64 5.39 12.14
C CYS A 288 2.00 5.55 10.75
N SER A 289 2.21 6.70 10.12
CA SER A 289 1.73 6.99 8.77
C SER A 289 2.69 7.92 8.03
N ALA A 290 2.52 8.02 6.71
CA ALA A 290 3.45 8.76 5.85
C ALA A 290 3.43 10.29 6.07
N PHE A 291 2.30 10.86 6.49
CA PHE A 291 2.07 12.31 6.44
C PHE A 291 1.83 12.90 7.84
N PRO A 292 2.88 13.24 8.60
CA PRO A 292 2.73 13.77 9.96
C PRO A 292 1.94 15.10 9.99
N ASP A 293 2.01 15.90 8.94
CA ASP A 293 1.35 17.21 8.81
C ASP A 293 -0.17 17.13 8.68
N THR A 294 -0.71 16.08 8.06
CA THR A 294 -2.16 15.85 7.97
C THR A 294 -2.66 14.86 9.01
N ASP A 295 -1.88 13.82 9.30
CA ASP A 295 -2.37 12.64 10.01
C ASP A 295 -2.15 12.72 11.52
N GLY A 296 -1.23 13.59 11.99
CA GLY A 296 -0.97 13.80 13.41
C GLY A 296 -2.23 14.23 14.17
N TYR A 297 -3.07 15.05 13.54
CA TYR A 297 -4.37 15.45 14.10
C TYR A 297 -5.35 14.28 14.28
N PHE A 298 -5.11 13.15 13.63
CA PHE A 298 -5.97 11.95 13.66
C PHE A 298 -5.27 10.75 14.32
N GLY A 299 -4.14 10.94 15.00
CA GLY A 299 -3.52 9.90 15.81
C GLY A 299 -2.21 9.34 15.27
N SER A 300 -1.72 9.82 14.13
CA SER A 300 -0.42 9.39 13.61
C SER A 300 0.74 9.80 14.52
N ARG A 301 1.71 8.92 14.66
CA ARG A 301 3.02 9.17 15.30
C ARG A 301 4.08 9.61 14.28
N GLY A 302 3.69 9.87 13.03
CA GLY A 302 4.59 10.16 11.93
C GLY A 302 5.13 8.89 11.25
N PRO A 303 6.13 9.03 10.37
CA PRO A 303 6.70 7.91 9.63
C PRO A 303 7.33 6.86 10.55
N CYS A 304 7.21 5.57 10.19
CA CYS A 304 7.73 4.45 10.98
C CYS A 304 9.23 4.56 11.26
N LEU A 305 10.02 4.96 10.26
CA LEU A 305 11.48 5.06 10.37
C LEU A 305 11.94 6.20 11.29
N ASP A 306 11.07 7.19 11.54
CA ASP A 306 11.33 8.30 12.48
C ASP A 306 10.80 8.01 13.89
N PHE A 307 10.06 6.91 14.07
CA PHE A 307 9.48 6.50 15.34
C PHE A 307 10.37 5.46 16.03
N SER A 308 10.90 5.79 17.21
CA SER A 308 11.84 4.94 17.96
C SER A 308 11.25 4.44 19.29
N PRO A 309 10.33 3.46 19.29
CA PRO A 309 9.77 2.91 20.51
C PRO A 309 10.80 2.09 21.29
N LEU A 310 10.83 2.26 22.61
CA LEU A 310 11.63 1.42 23.49
C LEU A 310 10.89 0.14 23.92
N SER A 311 9.57 0.20 24.05
CA SER A 311 8.73 -0.93 24.44
C SER A 311 7.42 -0.94 23.66
N GLY A 312 6.80 -2.11 23.57
CA GLY A 312 5.47 -2.29 23.01
C GLY A 312 5.37 -3.52 22.11
N SER A 313 4.15 -3.81 21.68
CA SER A 313 3.87 -4.85 20.70
C SER A 313 3.16 -4.24 19.51
N PHE A 314 3.72 -4.49 18.33
CA PHE A 314 3.45 -3.77 17.10
C PHE A 314 3.08 -4.74 15.97
N GLU A 315 2.12 -4.36 15.15
CA GLU A 315 1.84 -4.98 13.87
C GLU A 315 2.50 -4.14 12.77
N ALA A 316 3.07 -4.81 11.77
CA ALA A 316 3.67 -4.15 10.62
C ALA A 316 3.28 -4.85 9.32
N ASN A 317 2.46 -4.17 8.52
CA ASN A 317 2.11 -4.56 7.15
C ASN A 317 2.56 -3.44 6.19
N PRO A 318 3.86 -3.39 5.84
CA PRO A 318 4.42 -2.30 5.04
C PRO A 318 3.87 -2.33 3.60
N PRO A 319 3.80 -1.16 2.92
CA PRO A 319 3.46 -1.14 1.50
C PRO A 319 4.57 -1.81 0.68
N PHE A 320 4.22 -2.27 -0.53
CA PHE A 320 5.14 -3.02 -1.39
C PHE A 320 6.21 -2.13 -2.04
N CYS A 321 7.23 -1.79 -1.26
CA CYS A 321 8.44 -1.10 -1.69
C CYS A 321 9.65 -1.79 -1.04
N GLU A 322 10.50 -2.42 -1.85
CA GLU A 322 11.64 -3.20 -1.37
C GLU A 322 12.58 -2.36 -0.50
N GLU A 323 12.88 -1.14 -0.93
CA GLU A 323 13.80 -0.24 -0.24
C GLU A 323 13.23 0.21 1.13
N LEU A 324 11.92 0.44 1.23
CA LEU A 324 11.26 0.75 2.50
C LEU A 324 11.23 -0.45 3.44
N MET A 325 10.90 -1.63 2.90
CA MET A 325 10.87 -2.86 3.69
C MET A 325 12.28 -3.19 4.22
N ASP A 326 13.32 -2.99 3.41
CA ASP A 326 14.71 -3.20 3.82
C ASP A 326 15.13 -2.24 4.96
N ALA A 327 14.78 -0.96 4.83
CA ALA A 327 15.00 0.05 5.87
C ALA A 327 14.20 -0.27 7.15
N MET A 328 12.97 -0.77 7.03
CA MET A 328 12.14 -1.20 8.15
C MET A 328 12.81 -2.34 8.93
N VAL A 329 13.37 -3.35 8.25
CA VAL A 329 14.07 -4.46 8.92
C VAL A 329 15.26 -3.93 9.72
N SER A 330 16.10 -3.10 9.10
CA SER A 330 17.25 -2.48 9.78
C SER A 330 16.82 -1.64 10.99
N HIS A 331 15.72 -0.89 10.87
CA HIS A 331 15.15 -0.10 11.97
C HIS A 331 14.67 -0.98 13.12
N PHE A 332 13.88 -2.02 12.83
CA PHE A 332 13.37 -2.93 13.85
C PHE A 332 14.49 -3.68 14.57
N GLU A 333 15.49 -4.19 13.86
CA GLU A 333 16.64 -4.87 14.47
C GLU A 333 17.42 -3.93 15.40
N LYS A 334 17.62 -2.67 15.01
CA LYS A 334 18.26 -1.66 15.85
C LYS A 334 17.46 -1.38 17.12
N LEU A 335 16.14 -1.27 17.04
CA LEU A 335 15.27 -1.05 18.20
C LEU A 335 15.28 -2.26 19.14
N LEU A 336 15.19 -3.47 18.59
CA LEU A 336 15.21 -4.72 19.36
C LEU A 336 16.56 -4.97 20.04
N GLU A 337 17.67 -4.55 19.41
CA GLU A 337 19.01 -4.65 19.98
C GLU A 337 19.26 -3.62 21.10
N SER A 338 18.78 -2.40 20.92
CA SER A 338 19.09 -1.29 21.83
C SER A 338 18.18 -1.21 23.05
N SER A 339 17.02 -1.88 23.05
CA SER A 339 16.08 -1.82 24.16
C SER A 339 16.11 -3.06 25.06
N PRO A 340 16.27 -2.88 26.39
CA PRO A 340 16.09 -3.94 27.37
C PRO A 340 14.60 -4.15 27.75
N GLU A 341 13.68 -3.34 27.25
CA GLU A 341 12.26 -3.43 27.57
C GLU A 341 11.53 -4.40 26.63
N PRO A 342 10.37 -4.97 27.01
CA PRO A 342 9.62 -5.87 26.14
C PRO A 342 9.25 -5.21 24.81
N LEU A 343 9.76 -5.74 23.71
CA LEU A 343 9.55 -5.20 22.36
C LEU A 343 9.27 -6.32 21.35
N SER A 344 8.21 -6.17 20.56
CA SER A 344 7.73 -7.17 19.61
C SER A 344 7.18 -6.53 18.34
N PHE A 345 7.64 -7.01 17.18
CA PHE A 345 7.08 -6.67 15.87
C PHE A 345 6.57 -7.93 15.18
N ILE A 346 5.28 -7.94 14.82
CA ILE A 346 4.65 -8.99 14.01
C ILE A 346 4.50 -8.45 12.59
N VAL A 347 5.32 -8.96 11.68
CA VAL A 347 5.47 -8.43 10.32
C VAL A 347 4.72 -9.30 9.33
N PHE A 348 3.88 -8.69 8.50
CA PHE A 348 3.11 -9.33 7.42
C PHE A 348 3.66 -8.86 6.07
N ILE A 349 4.25 -9.77 5.29
CA ILE A 349 4.75 -9.46 3.94
C ILE A 349 4.38 -10.58 2.94
N PRO A 350 4.24 -10.29 1.64
CA PRO A 350 4.05 -11.31 0.63
C PRO A 350 5.25 -12.26 0.59
N GLU A 351 4.99 -13.55 0.54
CA GLU A 351 6.02 -14.59 0.45
C GLU A 351 6.43 -14.79 -1.03
N TRP A 352 6.96 -13.74 -1.66
CA TRP A 352 7.50 -13.84 -3.01
C TRP A 352 8.83 -14.60 -2.96
N ARG A 353 8.84 -15.85 -3.44
CA ARG A 353 10.00 -16.76 -3.48
C ARG A 353 10.60 -16.95 -4.87
N GLU A 354 10.00 -16.39 -5.91
CA GLU A 354 10.46 -16.53 -7.30
C GLU A 354 10.62 -15.16 -7.98
N PRO A 355 11.75 -14.47 -7.77
CA PRO A 355 12.84 -14.78 -6.83
C PRO A 355 12.50 -14.35 -5.38
N PRO A 356 13.20 -14.91 -4.36
CA PRO A 356 13.03 -14.45 -2.98
C PRO A 356 13.51 -13.01 -2.83
N THR A 357 12.70 -12.16 -2.20
CA THR A 357 13.13 -10.79 -1.92
C THR A 357 14.26 -10.78 -0.88
N PRO A 358 15.26 -9.90 -1.00
CA PRO A 358 16.32 -9.76 0.00
C PRO A 358 15.75 -9.49 1.41
N VAL A 359 14.65 -8.72 1.48
CA VAL A 359 13.97 -8.38 2.73
C VAL A 359 13.41 -9.62 3.44
N LEU A 360 12.70 -10.50 2.72
CA LEU A 360 12.18 -11.74 3.30
C LEU A 360 13.33 -12.59 3.84
N THR A 361 14.39 -12.76 3.04
CA THR A 361 15.58 -13.54 3.44
C THR A 361 16.24 -12.97 4.70
N ARG A 362 16.40 -11.64 4.79
CA ARG A 362 16.96 -10.97 5.96
C ARG A 362 16.13 -11.22 7.22
N MET A 363 14.81 -11.09 7.14
CA MET A 363 13.95 -11.35 8.30
C MET A 363 13.93 -12.84 8.69
N GLU A 364 14.01 -13.75 7.71
CA GLU A 364 14.13 -15.19 7.97
C GLU A 364 15.44 -15.53 8.71
N GLN A 365 16.50 -14.75 8.51
CA GLN A 365 17.81 -14.92 9.15
C GLN A 365 18.01 -14.07 10.40
N SER A 366 17.09 -13.17 10.73
CA SER A 366 17.20 -12.29 11.89
C SER A 366 17.31 -13.10 13.18
N ARG A 367 18.28 -12.75 14.04
CA ARG A 367 18.44 -13.38 15.36
C ARG A 367 17.26 -13.13 16.30
N PHE A 368 16.44 -12.12 15.99
CA PHE A 368 15.24 -11.81 16.76
C PHE A 368 14.01 -12.58 16.28
N LYS A 369 14.10 -13.35 15.18
CA LYS A 369 13.01 -14.18 14.69
C LYS A 369 12.71 -15.30 15.68
N ARG A 370 11.48 -15.29 16.23
CA ARG A 370 10.99 -16.31 17.17
C ARG A 370 10.08 -17.33 16.52
N HIS A 371 9.35 -16.92 15.48
CA HIS A 371 8.51 -17.81 14.69
C HIS A 371 8.24 -17.22 13.31
N GLN A 372 7.86 -18.09 12.38
CA GLN A 372 7.39 -17.72 11.04
C GLN A 372 6.20 -18.60 10.69
N LEU A 373 5.08 -17.96 10.37
CA LEU A 373 3.85 -18.60 9.89
C LEU A 373 3.64 -18.20 8.43
N VAL A 374 3.15 -19.12 7.60
CA VAL A 374 2.74 -18.81 6.22
C VAL A 374 1.23 -18.94 6.13
N LEU A 375 0.59 -17.87 5.66
CA LEU A 375 -0.82 -17.87 5.29
C LEU A 375 -0.93 -18.23 3.80
N PRO A 376 -1.54 -19.37 3.43
CA PRO A 376 -1.57 -19.82 2.05
C PRO A 376 -2.36 -18.88 1.13
N ALA A 377 -1.88 -18.71 -0.10
CA ALA A 377 -2.58 -18.00 -1.16
C ALA A 377 -4.01 -18.54 -1.31
N PHE A 378 -4.97 -17.65 -1.56
CA PHE A 378 -6.40 -17.94 -1.72
C PHE A 378 -7.12 -18.51 -0.49
N GLU A 379 -6.43 -18.70 0.63
CA GLU A 379 -6.97 -19.20 1.90
C GLU A 379 -7.06 -18.13 3.01
N HIS A 380 -6.63 -16.91 2.72
CA HIS A 380 -6.75 -15.77 3.63
C HIS A 380 -7.17 -14.49 2.88
N GLU A 381 -7.63 -13.50 3.62
CA GLU A 381 -8.21 -12.27 3.08
C GLU A 381 -7.52 -11.03 3.63
N TYR A 382 -7.59 -9.96 2.84
CA TYR A 382 -7.28 -8.59 3.25
C TYR A 382 -8.51 -7.72 3.08
N ARG A 383 -8.51 -6.58 3.77
CA ARG A 383 -9.44 -5.49 3.56
C ARG A 383 -8.89 -4.52 2.52
N SER A 384 -9.79 -3.98 1.69
CA SER A 384 -9.48 -3.03 0.62
C SER A 384 -8.75 -1.79 1.14
N GLY A 385 -7.68 -1.37 0.43
CA GLY A 385 -7.01 -0.09 0.70
C GLY A 385 -7.94 1.13 0.54
N SER A 386 -8.99 0.99 -0.28
CA SER A 386 -10.01 2.02 -0.51
C SER A 386 -11.23 1.87 0.40
N GLN A 387 -11.11 1.17 1.54
CA GLN A 387 -12.22 0.88 2.46
C GLN A 387 -12.97 2.11 2.99
N HIS A 388 -12.37 3.29 2.91
CA HIS A 388 -12.99 4.55 3.32
C HIS A 388 -14.12 5.01 2.38
N ILE A 389 -14.16 4.50 1.14
CA ILE A 389 -15.16 4.85 0.12
C ILE A 389 -15.80 3.64 -0.58
N CYS A 390 -15.13 2.48 -0.60
CA CYS A 390 -15.65 1.31 -1.30
C CYS A 390 -16.93 0.76 -0.65
N LYS A 391 -17.70 0.01 -1.43
CA LYS A 391 -18.90 -0.64 -0.91
C LYS A 391 -18.55 -1.81 0.00
N LYS A 392 -19.54 -2.31 0.74
CA LYS A 392 -19.35 -3.44 1.68
C LYS A 392 -18.92 -4.71 0.94
N GLU A 393 -19.42 -4.92 -0.28
CA GLU A 393 -19.14 -6.08 -1.11
C GLU A 393 -17.69 -6.07 -1.66
N GLU A 394 -17.08 -4.89 -1.72
CA GLU A 394 -15.70 -4.66 -2.18
C GLU A 394 -14.70 -4.55 -1.01
N MET A 395 -15.19 -4.69 0.23
CA MET A 395 -14.42 -4.48 1.46
C MET A 395 -13.33 -5.53 1.64
N HIS A 396 -13.60 -6.78 1.26
CA HIS A 396 -12.72 -7.92 1.48
C HIS A 396 -12.31 -8.54 0.15
N TYR A 397 -11.06 -8.97 0.04
CA TYR A 397 -10.56 -9.73 -1.10
C TYR A 397 -9.60 -10.82 -0.65
N LYS A 398 -9.60 -11.94 -1.37
CA LYS A 398 -8.66 -13.04 -1.12
C LYS A 398 -7.25 -12.64 -1.57
N ALA A 399 -6.26 -12.90 -0.73
CA ALA A 399 -4.88 -12.75 -1.12
C ALA A 399 -4.54 -13.75 -2.22
N VAL A 400 -3.92 -13.29 -3.30
CA VAL A 400 -3.52 -14.14 -4.44
C VAL A 400 -2.11 -14.72 -4.29
N HIS A 401 -1.40 -14.29 -3.25
CA HIS A 401 -0.07 -14.77 -2.88
C HIS A 401 -0.10 -15.25 -1.44
N ASN A 402 0.86 -16.08 -1.08
CA ASN A 402 1.14 -16.40 0.31
C ASN A 402 1.55 -15.13 1.06
N THR A 403 1.22 -15.07 2.35
CA THR A 403 1.71 -14.03 3.26
C THR A 403 2.57 -14.68 4.33
N ALA A 404 3.82 -14.26 4.43
CA ALA A 404 4.70 -14.62 5.53
C ALA A 404 4.41 -13.70 6.73
N VAL A 405 4.18 -14.30 7.89
CA VAL A 405 3.98 -13.64 9.18
C VAL A 405 5.18 -13.96 10.07
N LEU A 406 6.02 -12.95 10.32
CA LEU A 406 7.26 -13.12 11.08
C LEU A 406 7.16 -12.44 12.44
N PHE A 407 7.56 -13.15 13.49
CA PHE A 407 7.57 -12.64 14.86
C PHE A 407 9.00 -12.25 15.24
N LEU A 408 9.30 -10.95 15.23
CA LEU A 408 10.60 -10.40 15.62
C LEU A 408 10.52 -9.82 17.03
N GLN A 409 11.19 -10.45 18.00
CA GLN A 409 11.07 -10.10 19.42
C GLN A 409 12.43 -10.17 20.13
N ASN A 410 12.72 -9.17 20.96
CA ASN A 410 13.83 -9.25 21.90
C ASN A 410 13.47 -10.22 23.04
N ASP A 411 14.42 -10.59 23.89
CA ASP A 411 14.16 -11.63 24.91
C ASP A 411 13.01 -11.27 25.87
N PRO A 412 12.91 -10.03 26.39
CA PRO A 412 11.77 -9.63 27.23
C PRO A 412 10.44 -9.61 26.46
N GLY A 413 10.45 -9.22 25.18
CA GLY A 413 9.29 -9.25 24.30
C GLY A 413 8.80 -10.68 24.05
N PHE A 414 9.73 -11.61 23.80
CA PHE A 414 9.44 -13.03 23.63
C PHE A 414 8.92 -13.68 24.91
N ALA A 415 9.50 -13.35 26.07
CA ALA A 415 9.00 -13.85 27.36
C ALA A 415 7.55 -13.42 27.62
N LYS A 416 7.16 -12.20 27.20
CA LYS A 416 5.82 -11.66 27.42
C LYS A 416 4.80 -12.11 26.37
N TRP A 417 5.18 -12.07 25.10
CA TRP A 417 4.29 -12.26 23.95
C TRP A 417 4.75 -13.37 23.00
N GLY A 418 5.46 -14.38 23.53
CA GLY A 418 5.98 -15.47 22.73
C GLY A 418 4.91 -16.18 21.89
N PRO A 419 5.21 -16.52 20.62
CA PRO A 419 4.34 -17.28 19.74
C PRO A 419 4.26 -18.76 20.13
N THR A 420 3.51 -19.05 21.20
CA THR A 420 3.24 -20.43 21.62
C THR A 420 2.34 -21.14 20.60
N PRO A 421 2.38 -22.48 20.52
CA PRO A 421 1.54 -23.25 19.61
C PRO A 421 0.04 -22.91 19.71
N GLU A 422 -0.47 -22.68 20.91
CA GLU A 422 -1.88 -22.37 21.16
C GLU A 422 -2.25 -20.99 20.59
N ARG A 423 -1.38 -19.99 20.82
CA ARG A 423 -1.59 -18.63 20.28
C ARG A 423 -1.54 -18.61 18.76
N LEU A 424 -0.60 -19.35 18.18
CA LEU A 424 -0.46 -19.49 16.73
C LEU A 424 -1.67 -20.18 16.10
N GLN A 425 -2.16 -21.26 16.71
CA GLN A 425 -3.35 -21.96 16.23
C GLN A 425 -4.59 -21.07 16.22
N GLU A 426 -4.77 -20.24 17.25
CA GLU A 426 -5.89 -19.30 17.32
C GLU A 426 -5.75 -18.18 16.27
N LEU A 427 -4.55 -17.65 16.05
CA LEU A 427 -4.28 -16.70 14.96
C LEU A 427 -4.60 -17.29 13.58
N SER A 428 -4.16 -18.52 13.29
CA SER A 428 -4.49 -19.20 12.03
C SER A 428 -5.99 -19.47 11.90
N THR A 429 -6.68 -19.74 13.01
CA THR A 429 -8.13 -19.97 13.02
C THR A 429 -8.90 -18.69 12.72
N ALA A 430 -8.42 -17.53 13.17
CA ALA A 430 -9.03 -16.23 12.89
C ALA A 430 -9.19 -16.01 11.38
N TYR A 431 -8.15 -16.31 10.58
CA TYR A 431 -8.21 -16.19 9.12
C TYR A 431 -9.22 -17.15 8.46
N ARG A 432 -9.45 -18.34 9.02
CA ARG A 432 -10.42 -19.31 8.48
C ARG A 432 -11.88 -18.89 8.70
N GLN A 433 -12.18 -18.12 9.75
CA GLN A 433 -13.54 -17.68 10.06
C GLN A 433 -14.07 -16.65 9.05
N SER A 434 -13.19 -15.87 8.41
CA SER A 434 -13.55 -14.92 7.33
C SER A 434 -14.28 -15.59 6.16
N GLY A 435 -13.91 -16.84 5.83
CA GLY A 435 -14.48 -17.59 4.71
C GLY A 435 -15.89 -18.15 4.93
N ARG A 436 -16.42 -18.17 6.17
CA ARG A 436 -17.72 -18.76 6.49
C ARG A 436 -18.87 -17.76 6.52
N SER A 437 -18.61 -16.48 6.76
CA SER A 437 -19.65 -15.44 6.85
C SER A 437 -20.23 -14.99 5.51
N HIS A 438 -19.64 -15.40 4.37
CA HIS A 438 -20.13 -15.07 3.02
C HIS A 438 -20.70 -16.25 2.23
N GLY A 439 -20.76 -17.44 2.84
CA GLY A 439 -21.41 -18.62 2.26
C GLY A 439 -22.77 -18.90 2.90
N SER A 440 -23.85 -18.55 2.20
CA SER A 440 -25.19 -19.14 2.32
C SER A 440 -25.72 -19.44 3.74
N SER A 441 -26.39 -18.47 4.38
CA SER A 441 -27.49 -18.79 5.28
C SER A 441 -28.76 -19.05 4.46
N SER A 442 -28.77 -20.16 3.74
CA SER A 442 -29.99 -20.75 3.16
C SER A 442 -30.02 -22.23 3.52
N SER A 443 -30.13 -22.51 4.82
CA SER A 443 -30.58 -23.82 5.28
C SER A 443 -32.11 -23.77 5.39
N SER A 444 -32.74 -24.20 4.30
CA SER A 444 -34.14 -24.60 4.24
C SER A 444 -34.44 -25.66 5.30
N SER A 445 -35.24 -25.32 6.30
CA SER A 445 -35.92 -26.30 7.14
C SER A 445 -37.15 -26.82 6.39
N SER A 446 -36.98 -27.90 5.64
CA SER A 446 -38.07 -28.71 5.12
C SER A 446 -38.56 -29.63 6.24
N SER A 447 -39.72 -29.31 6.81
CA SER A 447 -40.51 -30.25 7.61
C SER A 447 -41.73 -30.69 6.80
N GLU A 448 -41.76 -31.98 6.46
CA GLU A 448 -42.81 -32.65 5.71
C GLU A 448 -44.15 -32.67 6.46
N ALA A 449 -45.19 -32.37 5.68
CA ALA A 449 -46.54 -32.93 5.61
C ALA A 449 -47.23 -33.48 6.87
N LYS A 450 -48.45 -32.97 7.11
CA LYS A 450 -49.62 -33.83 7.32
C LYS A 450 -50.92 -33.14 6.90
N ASP A 451 -51.62 -33.81 5.99
CA ASP A 451 -53.00 -33.60 5.56
C ASP A 451 -53.97 -33.33 6.71
N ARG A 452 -54.93 -32.43 6.47
CA ARG A 452 -56.36 -32.70 6.72
C ARG A 452 -57.26 -31.67 6.04
N ASP A 453 -58.06 -32.22 5.13
CA ASP A 453 -59.23 -31.68 4.46
C ASP A 453 -60.36 -31.28 5.43
N SER A 454 -61.01 -30.12 5.19
CA SER A 454 -62.48 -29.95 5.27
C SER A 454 -62.93 -28.49 5.07
N GLY A 455 -63.57 -28.22 3.92
CA GLY A 455 -64.93 -27.64 3.87
C GLY A 455 -65.19 -26.12 3.93
N ARG A 456 -65.72 -25.60 2.81
CA ARG A 456 -66.76 -24.52 2.63
C ARG A 456 -66.38 -23.09 3.08
N GLU A 457 -66.77 -21.99 2.43
CA GLU A 457 -67.87 -21.69 1.51
C GLU A 457 -67.62 -20.31 0.81
N GLN A 458 -67.96 -20.23 -0.48
CA GLN A 458 -68.56 -19.12 -1.27
C GLN A 458 -68.30 -17.62 -0.95
N GLY A 459 -67.98 -16.86 -2.02
CA GLY A 459 -68.44 -15.46 -2.18
C GLY A 459 -67.65 -14.64 -3.22
N PRO A 460 -68.26 -13.96 -4.21
CA PRO A 460 -67.62 -13.72 -5.51
C PRO A 460 -67.15 -12.27 -5.80
N SER A 461 -66.18 -12.20 -6.71
CA SER A 461 -66.02 -11.26 -7.84
C SER A 461 -66.35 -9.78 -7.67
N ARG A 462 -65.36 -8.91 -7.99
CA ARG A 462 -65.49 -7.83 -8.99
C ARG A 462 -64.18 -7.06 -9.18
N GLU A 463 -63.58 -7.21 -10.36
CA GLU A 463 -62.89 -6.10 -11.05
C GLU A 463 -63.97 -5.14 -11.62
N PRO A 464 -63.64 -3.87 -11.91
CA PRO A 464 -63.09 -3.53 -13.22
C PRO A 464 -61.97 -2.45 -13.21
N HIS A 465 -60.94 -2.71 -14.01
CA HIS A 465 -60.26 -1.90 -15.05
C HIS A 465 -60.48 -0.36 -15.21
N PRO A 466 -59.56 0.33 -15.94
CA PRO A 466 -58.85 1.52 -15.47
C PRO A 466 -59.21 2.83 -16.21
N THR A 467 -58.64 3.92 -15.70
CA THR A 467 -58.17 5.10 -16.45
C THR A 467 -56.88 5.58 -15.81
#